data_AF-A0A7W3YNE9-F1
#
_entry.id   AF-A0A7W3YNE9-F1
#
_cell.length_a   1.000
_cell.length_b   1.000
_cell.length_c   1.000
_cell.angle_alpha   90.00
_cell.angle_beta   90.00
_cell.angle_gamma   90.00
#
_symmetry.space_group_name_H-M   'P 1'
#
loop_
_entity.id
_entity.type
_entity.pdbx_description
1 polymer ?
#
loop_
_entity_poly.entity_id
_entity_poly.type
_entity_poly.pdbx_seq_one_letter_code
_entity_poly.pdbx_strand_id
1 'polypeptide(L)'
;MKRKAHHNYQDDYFEKGHWGIKLWQTLIALLSWCVLFTPIIITSATYLAYRTHGQRGHLFWNYAEGFRELNFLCIFLAFSLGMIAVFCLAMGYIQHLRSRGLVEKWPMFDLTKSNWEQSRAEAFMTNRFGPRVDREKRQRFKVTAEQNLAKNQLKEIINGNRMGENE
;
A
#
# COMPACT_ATOMS: atom_id res chain seq x y z
N MET A 1 30.68 23.13 -0.94
CA MET A 1 29.55 22.22 -1.28
C MET A 1 28.23 22.84 -0.79
N LYS A 2 27.45 23.49 -1.67
CA LYS A 2 26.12 24.02 -1.32
C LYS A 2 25.14 22.86 -1.22
N ARG A 3 24.54 22.61 -0.05
CA ARG A 3 23.44 21.64 0.10
C ARG A 3 22.25 22.14 -0.70
N LYS A 4 21.83 21.39 -1.72
CA LYS A 4 20.55 21.63 -2.40
C LYS A 4 19.44 21.30 -1.39
N ALA A 5 18.67 22.30 -0.98
CA ALA A 5 17.48 22.08 -0.16
C ALA A 5 16.49 21.23 -0.96
N HIS A 6 16.03 20.12 -0.38
CA HIS A 6 14.90 19.35 -0.90
C HIS A 6 13.69 20.28 -0.93
N HIS A 7 13.26 20.73 -2.11
CA HIS A 7 11.95 21.36 -2.26
C HIS A 7 10.93 20.24 -2.19
N ASN A 8 10.27 20.10 -1.05
CA ASN A 8 9.02 19.36 -1.00
C ASN A 8 8.06 20.09 -1.93
N TYR A 9 7.50 19.37 -2.91
CA TYR A 9 6.49 19.89 -3.82
C TYR A 9 5.35 20.48 -2.97
N GLN A 10 5.24 21.82 -2.90
CA GLN A 10 4.12 22.50 -2.28
C GLN A 10 3.08 22.73 -3.38
N ASP A 11 1.90 22.14 -3.17
CA ASP A 11 0.76 22.30 -4.06
C ASP A 11 -0.20 23.33 -3.44
N ASP A 12 -0.35 24.46 -4.12
CA ASP A 12 -1.21 25.59 -3.74
C ASP A 12 -2.67 25.16 -3.52
N TYR A 13 -3.10 24.04 -4.13
CA TYR A 13 -4.43 23.46 -3.92
C TYR A 13 -4.64 22.99 -2.48
N PHE A 14 -3.59 22.53 -1.77
CA PHE A 14 -3.70 22.06 -0.38
C PHE A 14 -3.35 23.12 0.66
N GLU A 15 -2.80 24.27 0.24
CA GLU A 15 -2.43 25.35 1.14
C GLU A 15 -3.63 26.14 1.69
N LYS A 16 -3.48 26.74 2.88
CA LYS A 16 -4.53 27.54 3.51
C LYS A 16 -4.53 28.95 2.89
N GLY A 17 -5.67 29.39 2.35
CA GLY A 17 -5.87 30.75 1.83
C GLY A 17 -6.33 30.84 0.38
N HIS A 18 -6.04 29.82 -0.45
CA HIS A 18 -6.34 29.85 -1.89
C HIS A 18 -7.71 29.25 -2.26
N TRP A 19 -8.80 29.72 -1.65
CA TRP A 19 -10.15 29.17 -1.88
C TRP A 19 -10.63 29.30 -3.34
N GLY A 20 -10.31 30.41 -4.02
CA GLY A 20 -10.72 30.63 -5.41
C GLY A 20 -10.07 29.63 -6.39
N ILE A 21 -8.76 29.39 -6.24
CA ILE A 21 -8.01 28.45 -7.09
C ILE A 21 -8.52 27.02 -6.87
N LYS A 22 -8.80 26.64 -5.62
CA LYS A 22 -9.35 25.31 -5.30
C LYS A 22 -10.69 25.08 -5.98
N LEU A 23 -11.61 26.04 -5.90
CA LEU A 23 -12.94 25.90 -6.51
C LEU A 23 -12.85 25.83 -8.05
N TRP A 24 -11.97 26.63 -8.66
CA TRP A 24 -11.77 26.61 -10.11
C TRP A 24 -11.18 25.27 -10.59
N GLN A 25 -10.15 24.77 -9.91
CA GLN A 25 -9.52 23.51 -10.24
C GLN A 25 -10.47 22.32 -10.04
N THR A 26 -11.27 22.30 -8.97
CA THR A 26 -12.27 21.24 -8.77
C THR A 26 -13.38 21.29 -9.82
N LEU A 27 -13.82 22.49 -10.22
CA LEU A 27 -14.83 22.64 -11.27
C LEU A 27 -14.31 22.15 -12.62
N ILE A 28 -13.08 22.50 -13.00
CA ILE A 28 -12.45 21.98 -14.23
C ILE A 28 -12.28 20.46 -14.17
N ALA A 29 -11.87 19.93 -13.02
CA ALA A 29 -11.75 18.48 -12.84
C ALA A 29 -13.11 17.80 -13.03
N LEU A 30 -14.18 18.33 -12.42
CA LEU A 30 -15.54 17.81 -12.59
C LEU A 30 -16.03 17.89 -14.04
N LEU A 31 -15.80 19.01 -14.73
CA LEU A 31 -16.13 19.13 -16.16
C LEU A 31 -15.35 18.14 -17.02
N SER A 32 -14.08 17.92 -16.72
CA SER A 32 -13.24 16.94 -17.42
C SER A 32 -13.79 15.53 -17.26
N TRP A 33 -14.26 15.18 -16.05
CA TRP A 33 -14.97 13.92 -15.82
C TRP A 33 -16.26 13.83 -16.62
N CYS A 34 -17.07 14.89 -16.67
CA CYS A 34 -18.28 14.89 -17.50
C CYS A 34 -17.95 14.62 -18.98
N VAL A 35 -16.98 15.33 -19.55
CA VAL A 35 -16.56 15.15 -20.95
C VAL A 35 -16.06 13.72 -21.22
N LEU A 36 -15.36 13.12 -20.26
CA LEU A 36 -14.89 11.73 -20.37
C LEU A 36 -16.04 10.73 -20.31
N PHE A 37 -17.02 10.92 -19.42
CA PHE A 37 -18.13 9.99 -19.24
C PHE A 37 -19.23 10.12 -20.29
N THR A 38 -19.44 11.31 -20.84
CA THR A 38 -20.47 11.54 -21.88
C THR A 38 -20.40 10.52 -23.03
N PRO A 39 -19.29 10.32 -23.75
CA PRO A 39 -19.24 9.35 -24.86
C PRO A 39 -19.45 7.91 -24.38
N ILE A 40 -19.02 7.56 -23.17
CA ILE A 40 -19.20 6.23 -22.58
C ILE A 40 -20.68 5.96 -22.32
N ILE A 41 -21.40 6.93 -21.73
CA ILE A 41 -22.83 6.81 -21.42
C ILE A 41 -23.63 6.72 -22.72
N ILE A 42 -23.35 7.56 -23.71
CA ILE A 42 -24.08 7.55 -24.98
C ILE A 42 -23.84 6.22 -25.72
N THR A 43 -22.60 5.73 -25.74
CA THR A 43 -22.26 4.44 -26.39
C THR A 43 -22.94 3.27 -25.70
N SER A 44 -22.88 3.21 -24.36
CA SER A 44 -23.50 2.14 -23.59
C SER A 44 -25.03 2.17 -23.65
N ALA A 45 -25.66 3.34 -23.54
CA ALA A 45 -27.10 3.49 -23.64
C ALA A 45 -27.63 3.09 -25.03
N THR A 46 -26.92 3.48 -26.10
CA THR A 46 -27.30 3.13 -27.48
C THR A 46 -27.10 1.63 -27.74
N TYR A 47 -26.00 1.04 -27.25
CA TYR A 47 -25.76 -0.39 -27.36
C TYR A 47 -26.79 -1.24 -26.57
N LEU A 48 -27.19 -0.78 -25.38
CA LEU A 48 -28.22 -1.44 -24.57
C LEU A 48 -29.59 -1.38 -25.24
N ALA A 49 -29.94 -0.24 -25.83
CA ALA A 49 -31.18 -0.07 -26.58
C ALA A 49 -31.21 -0.95 -27.83
N TYR A 50 -30.09 -1.07 -28.54
CA TYR A 50 -29.94 -2.00 -29.67
C TYR A 50 -30.14 -3.45 -29.23
N ARG A 51 -29.50 -3.89 -28.14
CA ARG A 51 -29.64 -5.26 -27.61
C ARG A 51 -31.05 -5.59 -27.12
N THR A 52 -31.74 -4.62 -26.53
CA THR A 52 -33.06 -4.82 -25.92
C THR A 52 -34.21 -4.42 -26.85
N HIS A 53 -33.94 -4.25 -28.15
CA HIS A 53 -34.93 -3.84 -29.16
C HIS A 53 -35.75 -2.59 -28.72
N GLY A 54 -35.10 -1.62 -28.08
CA GLY A 54 -35.71 -0.38 -27.62
C GLY A 54 -36.46 -0.43 -26.29
N GLN A 55 -36.50 -1.57 -25.58
CA GLN A 55 -37.19 -1.65 -24.28
C GLN A 55 -36.41 -0.99 -23.13
N ARG A 56 -35.07 -0.89 -23.23
CA ARG A 56 -34.19 -0.30 -22.21
C ARG A 56 -33.07 0.50 -22.87
N GLY A 57 -32.87 1.75 -22.47
CA GLY A 57 -31.87 2.66 -23.05
C GLY A 57 -32.45 3.63 -24.07
N HIS A 58 -31.59 4.47 -24.66
CA HIS A 58 -31.98 5.46 -25.65
C HIS A 58 -31.07 5.32 -26.89
N LEU A 59 -31.67 5.25 -28.09
CA LEU A 59 -30.90 5.28 -29.33
C LEU A 59 -30.49 6.71 -29.64
N PHE A 60 -29.23 7.06 -29.39
CA PHE A 60 -28.68 8.34 -29.82
C PHE A 60 -28.17 8.30 -31.28
N TRP A 61 -27.83 7.11 -31.79
CA TRP A 61 -27.48 6.88 -33.19
C TRP A 61 -27.92 5.49 -33.65
N ASN A 62 -28.09 5.31 -34.96
CA ASN A 62 -28.56 4.06 -35.57
C ASN A 62 -27.73 3.66 -36.81
N TYR A 63 -26.45 3.37 -36.61
CA TYR A 63 -25.53 2.91 -37.66
C TYR A 63 -25.26 1.41 -37.50
N ALA A 64 -25.75 0.60 -38.44
CA ALA A 64 -25.64 -0.86 -38.39
C ALA A 64 -24.18 -1.35 -38.35
N GLU A 65 -23.29 -0.71 -39.12
CA GLU A 65 -21.86 -1.05 -39.17
C GLU A 65 -21.18 -0.85 -37.79
N GLY A 66 -21.52 0.23 -37.10
CA GLY A 66 -20.96 0.57 -35.79
C GLY A 66 -21.29 -0.48 -34.72
N PHE A 67 -22.49 -1.06 -34.74
CA PHE A 67 -22.86 -2.13 -33.80
C PHE A 67 -22.10 -3.42 -34.06
N ARG A 68 -21.73 -3.72 -35.30
CA ARG A 68 -20.91 -4.91 -35.63
C ARG A 68 -19.49 -4.75 -35.10
N GLU A 69 -18.86 -3.60 -35.36
CA GLU A 69 -17.52 -3.28 -34.86
C GLU A 69 -17.48 -3.25 -33.32
N LEU A 70 -18.50 -2.68 -32.67
CA LEU A 70 -18.60 -2.67 -31.21
C LEU A 70 -18.71 -4.09 -30.63
N ASN A 71 -19.50 -4.98 -31.23
CA ASN A 71 -19.57 -6.38 -30.79
C ASN A 71 -18.22 -7.09 -30.94
N PHE A 72 -17.54 -6.90 -32.07
CA PHE A 72 -16.19 -7.45 -32.27
C PHE A 72 -15.21 -6.93 -31.21
N LEU A 73 -15.21 -5.62 -30.96
CA LEU A 73 -14.36 -5.01 -29.95
C LEU A 73 -14.66 -5.55 -28.54
N CYS A 74 -15.94 -5.69 -28.16
CA CYS A 74 -16.32 -6.28 -26.89
C CYS A 74 -15.83 -7.73 -26.73
N ILE A 75 -15.96 -8.55 -27.76
CA ILE A 75 -15.49 -9.95 -27.74
C ILE A 75 -13.96 -9.98 -27.61
N PHE A 76 -13.25 -9.18 -28.40
CA PHE A 76 -11.80 -9.09 -28.36
C PHE A 76 -11.29 -8.61 -26.98
N LEU A 77 -11.94 -7.59 -26.41
CA LEU A 77 -11.57 -7.05 -25.11
C LEU A 77 -11.85 -8.06 -23.98
N ALA A 78 -12.97 -8.77 -24.03
CA ALA A 78 -13.29 -9.84 -23.08
C ALA A 78 -12.28 -11.00 -23.17
N PHE A 79 -11.89 -11.38 -24.38
CA PHE A 79 -10.85 -12.38 -24.60
C PHE A 79 -9.49 -11.93 -24.04
N SER A 80 -9.08 -10.69 -24.31
CA SER A 80 -7.83 -10.12 -23.77
C SER A 80 -7.85 -10.09 -22.24
N LEU A 81 -8.96 -9.68 -21.64
CA LEU A 81 -9.13 -9.68 -20.18
C LEU A 81 -9.03 -11.11 -19.61
N GLY A 82 -9.61 -12.10 -20.28
CA GLY A 82 -9.44 -13.52 -19.94
C GLY A 82 -7.98 -13.96 -19.96
N MET A 83 -7.23 -13.59 -21.01
CA MET A 83 -5.80 -13.90 -21.11
C MET A 83 -4.98 -13.24 -20.00
N ILE A 84 -5.25 -11.97 -19.70
CA ILE A 84 -4.61 -11.26 -18.58
C ILE A 84 -4.94 -11.93 -17.25
N ALA A 85 -6.20 -12.32 -17.03
CA ALA A 85 -6.61 -12.99 -15.80
C ALA A 85 -5.86 -14.33 -15.62
N VAL A 86 -5.79 -15.17 -16.66
CA VAL A 86 -5.03 -16.42 -16.63
C VAL A 86 -3.55 -16.17 -16.32
N PHE A 87 -2.95 -15.16 -16.97
CA PHE A 87 -1.55 -14.81 -16.73
C PHE A 87 -1.31 -14.33 -15.29
N CYS A 88 -2.17 -13.45 -14.77
CA CYS A 88 -2.10 -12.95 -13.40
C CYS A 88 -2.27 -14.08 -12.37
N LEU A 89 -3.22 -15.01 -12.59
CA LEU A 89 -3.43 -16.15 -11.71
C LEU A 89 -2.22 -17.10 -11.74
N ALA A 90 -1.70 -17.42 -12.93
CA ALA A 90 -0.52 -18.26 -13.08
C ALA A 90 0.70 -17.63 -12.40
N MET A 91 0.99 -16.36 -12.67
CA MET A 91 2.10 -15.64 -12.04
C MET A 91 1.92 -15.52 -10.52
N GLY A 92 0.70 -15.22 -10.05
CA GLY A 92 0.38 -15.17 -8.62
C GLY A 92 0.61 -16.51 -7.93
N TYR A 93 0.21 -17.61 -8.57
CA TYR A 93 0.44 -18.96 -8.07
C TYR A 93 1.93 -19.31 -8.02
N ILE A 94 2.69 -19.04 -9.08
CA ILE A 94 4.15 -19.25 -9.13
C ILE A 94 4.84 -18.44 -8.03
N GLN A 95 4.45 -17.17 -7.85
CA GLN A 95 5.00 -16.31 -6.83
C GLN A 95 4.68 -16.81 -5.41
N HIS A 96 3.48 -17.34 -5.18
CA HIS A 96 3.08 -17.95 -3.91
C HIS A 96 3.87 -19.23 -3.59
N LEU A 97 4.11 -20.07 -4.60
CA LEU A 97 4.93 -21.27 -4.41
C LEU A 97 6.40 -20.90 -4.11
N ARG A 98 6.93 -19.92 -4.85
CA ARG A 98 8.30 -19.42 -4.66
C ARG A 98 8.48 -18.77 -3.29
N SER A 99 7.51 -17.98 -2.82
CA SER A 99 7.60 -17.29 -1.54
C SER A 99 7.63 -18.28 -0.36
N ARG A 100 6.83 -19.36 -0.39
CA ARG A 100 6.89 -20.42 0.62
C ARG A 100 8.28 -21.06 0.70
N GLY A 101 8.85 -21.42 -0.45
CA GLY A 101 10.19 -22.03 -0.51
C GLY A 101 11.33 -21.08 -0.12
N LEU A 102 11.19 -19.77 -0.33
CA LEU A 102 12.19 -18.77 0.05
C LEU A 102 12.13 -18.43 1.54
N VAL A 103 10.92 -18.27 2.11
CA VAL A 103 10.73 -17.97 3.53
C VAL A 103 11.22 -19.10 4.41
N GLU A 104 11.06 -20.36 3.97
CA GLU A 104 11.51 -21.54 4.70
C GLU A 104 13.03 -21.76 4.60
N LYS A 105 13.66 -21.45 3.45
CA LYS A 105 15.10 -21.65 3.23
C LYS A 105 15.97 -20.48 3.72
N TRP A 106 15.44 -19.27 3.69
CA TRP A 106 16.16 -18.05 4.03
C TRP A 106 15.29 -17.17 4.92
N PRO A 107 15.16 -17.50 6.22
CA PRO A 107 14.47 -16.62 7.14
C PRO A 107 15.17 -15.25 7.11
N MET A 108 14.43 -14.20 6.76
CA MET A 108 14.97 -12.83 6.64
C MET A 108 15.46 -12.28 7.99
N PHE A 109 15.05 -12.92 9.09
CA PHE A 109 15.53 -12.68 10.42
C PHE A 109 16.21 -13.94 10.95
N ASP A 110 17.45 -13.78 11.40
CA ASP A 110 18.12 -14.80 12.20
C ASP A 110 17.37 -14.93 13.54
N LEU A 111 16.53 -15.96 13.64
CA LEU A 111 15.72 -16.24 14.83
C LEU A 111 16.61 -16.47 16.06
N THR A 112 17.79 -17.06 15.88
CA THR A 112 18.72 -17.30 16.97
C THR A 112 19.28 -15.99 17.51
N LYS A 113 19.69 -15.09 16.61
CA LYS A 113 20.11 -13.73 16.97
C LYS A 113 18.98 -12.95 17.64
N SER A 114 17.77 -12.95 17.09
CA SER A 114 16.63 -12.22 17.67
C SER A 114 16.30 -12.71 19.08
N ASN A 115 16.26 -14.03 19.29
CA ASN A 115 15.99 -14.62 20.60
C ASN A 115 17.10 -14.28 21.61
N TRP A 116 18.36 -14.30 21.18
CA TRP A 116 19.48 -13.88 22.01
C TRP A 116 19.38 -12.41 22.43
N GLU A 117 19.13 -11.51 21.48
CA GLU A 117 18.99 -10.08 21.75
C GLU A 117 17.81 -9.79 22.71
N GLN A 118 16.69 -10.51 22.54
CA GLN A 118 15.53 -10.43 23.44
C GLN A 118 15.84 -10.94 24.84
N SER A 119 16.44 -12.14 24.99
CA SER A 119 16.77 -12.69 26.30
C SER A 119 17.72 -11.79 27.08
N ARG A 120 18.68 -11.15 26.39
CA ARG A 120 19.66 -10.27 27.03
C ARG A 120 19.05 -8.93 27.45
N ALA A 121 18.25 -8.34 26.58
CA ALA A 121 17.46 -7.16 26.95
C ALA A 121 16.55 -7.47 28.14
N GLU A 122 15.91 -8.63 28.14
CA GLU A 122 15.00 -9.05 29.20
C GLU A 122 15.72 -9.31 30.53
N ALA A 123 16.91 -9.93 30.52
CA ALA A 123 17.73 -10.13 31.71
C ALA A 123 18.15 -8.80 32.35
N PHE A 124 18.58 -7.83 31.54
CA PHE A 124 18.92 -6.49 32.02
C PHE A 124 17.71 -5.75 32.58
N MET A 125 16.58 -5.79 31.88
CA MET A 125 15.35 -5.15 32.33
C MET A 125 14.79 -5.81 33.59
N THR A 126 14.92 -7.13 33.74
CA THR A 126 14.50 -7.87 34.93
C THR A 126 15.34 -7.49 36.15
N ASN A 127 16.66 -7.35 35.99
CA ASN A 127 17.54 -6.91 37.08
C ASN A 127 17.18 -5.50 37.57
N ARG A 128 16.90 -4.57 36.63
CA ARG A 128 16.64 -3.17 36.97
C ARG A 128 15.21 -2.85 37.40
N PHE A 129 14.22 -3.50 36.79
CA PHE A 129 12.80 -3.16 36.92
C PHE A 129 11.93 -4.31 37.47
N GLY A 130 12.52 -5.48 37.71
CA GLY A 130 11.83 -6.68 38.16
C GLY A 130 11.21 -7.51 37.03
N PRO A 131 10.58 -8.64 37.38
CA PRO A 131 10.04 -9.61 36.43
C PRO A 131 9.06 -8.99 35.43
N ARG A 132 9.08 -9.47 34.18
CA ARG A 132 8.19 -9.01 33.10
C ARG A 132 6.72 -8.96 33.49
N VAL A 133 6.25 -10.03 34.14
CA VAL A 133 4.85 -10.20 34.54
C VAL A 133 4.40 -9.05 35.45
N ASP A 134 5.24 -8.61 36.37
CA ASP A 134 4.95 -7.52 37.29
C ASP A 134 5.03 -6.13 36.63
N ARG A 135 5.78 -6.03 35.53
CA ARG A 135 5.88 -4.81 34.72
C ARG A 135 4.64 -4.62 33.85
N GLU A 136 4.21 -5.69 33.18
CA GLU A 136 3.02 -5.67 32.30
C GLU A 136 1.71 -5.52 33.09
N LYS A 137 1.65 -6.01 34.33
CA LYS A 137 0.47 -5.87 35.21
C LYS A 137 0.26 -4.43 35.73
N ARG A 138 1.31 -3.60 35.78
CA ARG A 138 1.24 -2.24 36.35
C ARG A 138 0.89 -1.21 35.29
N GLN A 139 -0.21 -0.48 35.49
CA GLN A 139 -0.66 0.59 34.58
C GLN A 139 0.19 1.88 34.67
N ARG A 140 0.83 2.13 35.82
CA ARG A 140 1.70 3.30 36.03
C ARG A 140 2.94 2.89 36.79
N PHE A 141 4.10 3.31 36.29
CA PHE A 141 5.41 3.07 36.90
C PHE A 141 6.18 4.39 36.95
N LYS A 142 6.64 4.80 38.13
CA LYS A 142 7.45 6.01 38.30
C LYS A 142 8.93 5.61 38.28
N VAL A 143 9.63 6.01 37.22
CA VAL A 143 11.07 5.76 37.05
C VAL A 143 11.85 6.79 37.86
N THR A 144 12.72 6.35 38.77
CA THR A 144 13.66 7.25 39.47
C THR A 144 14.79 7.65 38.53
N ALA A 145 15.48 8.77 38.82
CA ALA A 145 16.57 9.26 37.98
C ALA A 145 17.70 8.21 37.80
N GLU A 146 17.97 7.42 38.85
CA GLU A 146 18.96 6.35 38.87
C GLU A 146 18.56 5.13 38.02
N GLN A 147 17.25 4.90 37.84
CA GLN A 147 16.72 3.81 37.02
C GLN A 147 16.59 4.18 35.54
N ASN A 148 16.84 5.43 35.16
CA ASN A 148 16.71 5.88 33.79
C ASN A 148 17.74 5.21 32.86
N LEU A 149 17.36 4.95 31.62
CA LEU A 149 18.24 4.34 30.63
C LEU A 149 19.15 5.42 30.04
N ALA A 150 20.47 5.18 30.07
CA ALA A 150 21.41 6.05 29.38
C ALA A 150 21.28 5.88 27.86
N LYS A 151 21.70 6.91 27.11
CA LYS A 151 21.67 6.89 25.64
C LYS A 151 22.49 5.70 25.13
N ASN A 152 21.90 4.87 24.27
CA ASN A 152 22.48 3.65 23.68
C ASN A 152 22.79 2.50 24.66
N GLN A 153 22.50 2.62 25.95
CA GLN A 153 22.83 1.59 26.95
C GLN A 153 22.27 0.20 26.60
N LEU A 154 21.02 0.12 26.14
CA LEU A 154 20.41 -1.14 25.76
C LEU A 154 21.11 -1.77 24.52
N LYS A 155 21.51 -0.92 23.56
CA LYS A 155 22.23 -1.35 22.35
C LYS A 155 23.63 -1.88 22.70
N GLU A 156 24.31 -1.25 23.64
CA GLU A 156 25.62 -1.69 24.14
C GLU A 156 25.52 -3.01 24.89
N ILE A 157 24.50 -3.19 25.72
CA ILE A 157 24.29 -4.46 26.43
C ILE A 157 24.01 -5.58 25.43
N ILE A 158 23.17 -5.33 24.42
CA ILE A 158 22.86 -6.33 23.39
C ILE A 158 24.12 -6.71 22.59
N ASN A 159 24.94 -5.73 22.20
CA ASN A 159 26.12 -5.94 21.35
C ASN A 159 27.40 -6.32 22.12
N GLY A 160 27.50 -6.02 23.41
CA GLY A 160 28.75 -5.96 24.17
C GLY A 160 29.48 -7.27 24.45
N ASN A 161 28.90 -8.44 24.14
CA ASN A 161 29.64 -9.72 24.23
C ASN A 161 30.07 -10.30 22.88
N ARG A 162 29.68 -9.71 21.73
CA ARG A 162 30.21 -10.17 20.43
C ARG A 162 31.72 -9.87 20.26
N MET A 163 32.29 -9.05 21.14
CA MET A 163 33.71 -8.66 21.14
C MET A 163 34.58 -9.55 22.03
N GLY A 164 34.03 -10.60 22.66
CA GLY A 164 34.76 -11.49 23.59
C GLY A 164 34.80 -12.97 23.17
N GLU A 165 34.30 -13.32 21.97
CA GLU A 165 34.36 -14.69 21.41
C GLU A 165 35.26 -14.78 20.17
N ASN A 166 36.04 -13.74 19.88
CA ASN A 166 37.06 -13.72 18.81
C ASN A 166 38.49 -13.58 19.38
N GLU A 167 38.77 -14.24 20.51
CA GLU A 167 40.14 -14.47 20.99
C GLU A 167 40.39 -15.97 21.17
#